data_AF-A0A0F8WZQ2-F1
#
_entry.id   AF-A0A0F8WZQ2-F1
#
_cell.length_a   1.000
_cell.length_b   1.000
_cell.length_c   1.000
_cell.angle_alpha   90.00
_cell.angle_beta   90.00
_cell.angle_gamma   90.00
#
_symmetry.space_group_name_H-M   'P 1'
#
loop_
_entity.id
_entity.type
_entity.pdbx_description
1 polymer ?
#
loop_
_entity_poly.entity_id
_entity_poly.type
_entity_poly.pdbx_seq_one_letter_code
_entity_poly.pdbx_strand_id
1 'polypeptide(L)'
;MAESSKVAGDSGPKPSTIRKPMKGPVFRIIPLVASTEWLKFLIYGEYGIGKTTLAGSAIDVPSMADVLLANAEAGTLSLLDKPAIDTVPVSSFKHISALESYLAVHHRLWEVEDMDRLRELEAELKGGDIK
;
A
#
# COMPACT_ATOMS: atom_id res chain seq x y z
N MET A 1 48.67 14.42 -79.47
CA MET A 1 48.55 15.28 -78.27
C MET A 1 47.10 15.19 -77.84
N ALA A 2 46.72 14.23 -76.97
CA ALA A 2 46.69 14.36 -75.50
C ALA A 2 45.73 15.51 -75.09
N GLU A 3 44.65 15.36 -74.32
CA GLU A 3 44.34 14.48 -73.20
C GLU A 3 42.89 14.75 -72.71
N SER A 4 42.36 13.88 -71.85
CA SER A 4 41.20 14.10 -70.93
C SER A 4 39.79 13.83 -71.54
N SER A 5 38.88 13.07 -70.93
CA SER A 5 38.68 12.85 -69.50
C SER A 5 37.71 11.69 -69.16
N LYS A 6 37.93 11.13 -67.96
CA LYS A 6 36.98 10.52 -67.00
C LYS A 6 36.29 9.18 -67.28
N VAL A 7 36.89 8.15 -66.67
CA VAL A 7 36.27 6.90 -66.22
C VAL A 7 35.70 7.09 -64.81
N ALA A 8 34.47 6.57 -64.64
CA ALA A 8 33.79 6.04 -63.45
C ALA A 8 34.00 6.70 -62.08
N GLY A 9 32.90 7.22 -61.54
CA GLY A 9 32.68 7.42 -60.10
C GLY A 9 31.27 6.96 -59.76
N ASP A 10 31.09 5.66 -59.61
CA ASP A 10 29.88 5.05 -59.07
C ASP A 10 29.70 5.47 -57.61
N SER A 11 28.64 6.22 -57.33
CA SER A 11 28.29 6.69 -55.99
C SER A 11 27.60 5.58 -55.21
N GLY A 12 28.39 4.71 -54.59
CA GLY A 12 27.87 3.74 -53.62
C GLY A 12 27.21 4.43 -52.42
N PRO A 13 26.15 3.84 -51.83
CA PRO A 13 25.44 4.42 -50.70
C PRO A 13 26.36 4.45 -49.47
N LYS A 14 26.50 5.64 -48.87
CA LYS A 14 27.22 5.82 -47.60
C LYS A 14 26.58 4.91 -46.53
N PRO A 15 27.35 4.07 -45.81
CA PRO A 15 26.79 3.21 -44.79
C PRO A 15 26.18 4.07 -43.68
N SER A 16 24.88 3.88 -43.44
CA SER A 16 24.18 4.53 -42.34
C SER A 16 24.83 4.07 -41.03
N THR A 17 25.33 5.03 -40.26
CA THR A 17 25.88 4.77 -38.94
C THR A 17 24.73 4.31 -38.04
N ILE A 18 24.64 3.01 -37.81
CA ILE A 18 23.73 2.39 -36.85
C ILE A 18 24.05 2.99 -35.48
N ARG A 19 23.21 3.93 -35.01
CA ARG A 19 23.30 4.47 -33.66
C ARG A 19 23.01 3.33 -32.69
N LYS A 20 24.04 2.83 -31.98
CA LYS A 20 23.85 1.89 -30.87
C LYS A 20 22.82 2.49 -29.90
N PRO A 21 21.78 1.77 -29.48
CA PRO A 21 20.88 2.25 -28.45
C PRO A 21 21.71 2.44 -27.17
N MET A 22 21.76 3.68 -26.67
CA MET A 22 22.41 3.99 -25.41
C MET A 22 21.68 3.24 -24.31
N LYS A 23 22.39 2.33 -23.64
CA LYS A 23 21.92 1.59 -22.47
C LYS A 23 21.50 2.65 -21.43
N GLY A 24 20.21 2.72 -21.15
CA GLY A 24 19.67 3.65 -20.16
C GLY A 24 20.36 3.48 -18.79
N PRO A 25 20.25 4.46 -17.89
CA PRO A 25 20.87 4.40 -16.58
C PRO A 25 20.42 3.14 -15.81
N VAL A 26 21.38 2.49 -15.14
CA VAL A 26 21.21 1.20 -14.44
C VAL A 26 20.21 1.30 -13.28
N PHE A 27 19.96 2.50 -12.78
CA PHE A 27 18.94 2.76 -11.77
C PHE A 27 18.33 4.14 -11.97
N ARG A 28 17.14 4.34 -11.40
CA ARG A 28 16.44 5.62 -11.32
C ARG A 28 16.22 5.93 -9.86
N ILE A 29 16.61 7.12 -9.43
CA ILE A 29 16.27 7.64 -8.11
C ILE A 29 14.83 8.12 -8.19
N ILE A 30 13.95 7.53 -7.39
CA ILE A 30 12.55 7.90 -7.30
C ILE A 30 12.35 8.49 -5.89
N PRO A 31 11.69 9.66 -5.75
CA PRO A 31 11.40 10.21 -4.44
C PRO A 31 10.49 9.24 -3.65
N LEU A 32 10.88 8.91 -2.42
CA LEU A 32 10.17 8.00 -1.52
C LEU A 32 8.70 8.41 -1.28
N VAL A 33 8.41 9.71 -1.40
CA VAL A 33 7.08 10.30 -1.16
C VAL A 33 6.06 9.95 -2.27
N ALA A 34 6.49 9.34 -3.38
CA ALA A 34 5.63 9.13 -4.56
C ALA A 34 4.73 7.88 -4.51
N SER A 35 4.87 7.00 -3.50
CA SER A 35 4.07 5.78 -3.41
C SER A 35 3.51 5.57 -2.01
N THR A 36 2.19 5.50 -1.89
CA THR A 36 1.52 4.93 -0.72
C THR A 36 1.79 3.43 -0.72
N GLU A 37 2.73 2.99 0.13
CA GLU A 37 3.07 1.57 0.26
C GLU A 37 2.28 0.94 1.41
N TRP A 38 1.72 -0.23 1.15
CA TRP A 38 0.99 -1.02 2.15
C TRP A 38 1.88 -2.14 2.65
N LEU A 39 2.12 -2.21 3.95
CA LEU A 39 2.90 -3.29 4.55
C LEU A 39 1.99 -4.45 4.95
N LYS A 40 2.14 -5.58 4.26
CA LYS A 40 1.53 -6.87 4.66
C LYS A 40 2.61 -7.73 5.30
N PHE A 41 2.40 -8.12 6.55
CA PHE A 41 3.38 -8.90 7.29
C PHE A 41 2.69 -9.86 8.25
N LEU A 42 3.42 -10.90 8.63
CA LEU A 42 2.95 -11.96 9.50
C LEU A 42 3.96 -12.19 10.61
N ILE A 43 3.51 -12.03 11.85
CA ILE A 43 4.37 -12.15 13.03
C ILE A 43 4.23 -13.57 13.60
N TYR A 44 5.34 -14.31 13.60
CA TYR A 44 5.44 -15.61 14.25
C TYR A 44 6.37 -15.55 15.47
N GLY A 45 6.08 -16.38 16.47
CA GLY A 45 6.90 -16.50 17.67
C GLY A 45 6.18 -17.22 18.80
N GLU A 46 6.94 -17.63 19.81
CA GLU A 46 6.42 -18.29 21.01
C GLU A 46 5.42 -17.40 21.79
N TYR A 47 4.67 -18.00 22.70
CA TYR A 47 3.74 -17.24 23.54
C TYR A 47 4.50 -16.24 24.42
N GLY A 48 3.91 -15.06 24.66
CA GLY A 48 4.52 -14.05 25.54
C GLY A 48 5.69 -13.23 24.95
N ILE A 49 6.19 -13.53 23.74
CA ILE A 49 7.29 -12.77 23.11
C ILE A 49 6.90 -11.34 22.66
N GLY A 50 5.64 -10.94 22.86
CA GLY A 50 5.15 -9.59 22.52
C GLY A 50 4.58 -9.45 21.10
N LYS A 51 4.09 -10.53 20.48
CA LYS A 51 3.47 -10.47 19.13
C LYS A 51 2.34 -9.44 19.05
N THR A 52 1.41 -9.52 20.01
CA THR A 52 0.26 -8.61 20.07
C THR A 52 0.68 -7.19 20.42
N THR A 53 1.65 -7.02 21.32
CA THR A 53 2.23 -5.72 21.66
C THR A 53 2.89 -5.06 20.46
N LEU A 54 3.65 -5.83 19.66
CA LEU A 54 4.26 -5.34 18.43
C LEU A 54 3.21 -4.90 17.42
N ALA A 55 2.16 -5.71 17.21
CA ALA A 55 1.06 -5.34 16.32
C ALA A 55 0.33 -4.06 16.79
N GLY A 56 0.12 -3.91 18.10
CA GLY A 56 -0.52 -2.72 18.68
C GLY A 56 0.35 -1.47 18.74
N SER A 57 1.67 -1.59 18.57
CA SER A 57 2.58 -0.43 18.57
C SER A 57 2.32 0.55 17.40
N ALA A 58 1.56 0.15 16.39
CA ALA A 58 1.14 1.03 15.30
C ALA A 58 0.40 2.27 15.81
N ILE A 59 -0.33 2.17 16.92
CA ILE A 59 -1.04 3.31 17.54
C ILE A 59 -0.10 4.42 18.03
N ASP A 60 1.16 4.06 18.34
CA ASP A 60 2.15 5.02 18.86
C ASP A 60 2.71 5.92 17.76
N VAL A 61 2.38 5.62 16.50
CA VAL A 61 2.73 6.43 15.33
C VAL A 61 1.51 7.27 14.94
N PRO A 62 1.53 8.61 15.14
CA PRO A 62 0.35 9.44 14.93
C PRO A 62 -0.27 9.34 13.53
N SER A 63 0.54 9.11 12.50
CA SER A 63 0.08 8.95 11.12
C SER A 63 -0.55 7.57 10.83
N MET A 64 -0.45 6.62 11.75
CA MET A 64 -0.99 5.25 11.64
C MET A 64 -1.95 4.91 12.80
N ALA A 65 -2.40 5.93 13.55
CA ALA A 65 -3.17 5.75 14.78
C ALA A 65 -4.65 5.37 14.56
N ASP A 66 -5.06 5.10 13.31
CA ASP A 66 -6.35 4.51 12.97
C ASP A 66 -6.17 2.97 12.88
N VAL A 67 -6.36 2.29 14.01
CA VAL A 67 -6.06 0.87 14.17
C VAL A 67 -7.33 0.09 14.52
N LEU A 68 -7.71 -0.83 13.63
CA LEU A 68 -8.79 -1.79 13.84
C LEU A 68 -8.22 -3.20 14.12
N LEU A 69 -8.48 -3.72 15.31
CA LEU A 69 -8.02 -5.04 15.75
C LEU A 69 -9.11 -6.11 15.61
N ALA A 70 -8.98 -6.99 14.62
CA ALA A 70 -9.74 -8.23 14.56
C ALA A 70 -9.19 -9.25 15.57
N ASN A 71 -9.87 -9.42 16.71
CA ASN A 71 -9.39 -10.23 17.82
C ASN A 71 -9.97 -11.66 17.78
N ALA A 72 -9.16 -12.63 17.34
CA ALA A 72 -9.54 -14.04 17.29
C ALA A 72 -9.10 -14.87 18.51
N GLU A 73 -8.05 -14.45 19.23
CA GLU A 73 -7.38 -15.27 20.27
C GLU A 73 -7.38 -14.64 21.68
N ALA A 74 -8.21 -13.62 21.91
CA ALA A 74 -8.32 -12.91 23.20
C ALA A 74 -7.00 -12.27 23.70
N GLY A 75 -6.14 -11.80 22.79
CA GLY A 75 -4.85 -11.16 23.11
C GLY A 75 -4.93 -9.73 23.65
N THR A 76 -6.12 -9.21 23.95
CA THR A 76 -6.35 -7.79 24.29
C THR A 76 -5.72 -7.35 25.60
N LEU A 77 -5.41 -8.28 26.52
CA LEU A 77 -4.75 -7.96 27.79
C LEU A 77 -3.43 -7.21 27.60
N SER A 78 -2.69 -7.50 26.52
CA SER A 78 -1.41 -6.84 26.21
C SER A 78 -1.56 -5.45 25.60
N LEU A 79 -2.79 -4.98 25.38
CA LEU A 79 -3.13 -3.72 24.71
C LEU A 79 -4.02 -2.80 25.57
N LEU A 80 -4.23 -3.13 26.85
CA LEU A 80 -5.10 -2.35 27.73
C LEU A 80 -4.60 -0.92 27.99
N ASP A 81 -3.30 -0.69 27.83
CA ASP A 81 -2.66 0.62 27.89
C ASP A 81 -2.93 1.49 26.64
N LYS A 82 -3.58 0.92 25.62
CA LYS A 82 -3.84 1.54 24.31
C LYS A 82 -5.35 1.63 24.02
N PRO A 83 -6.10 2.50 24.72
CA PRO A 83 -7.56 2.56 24.63
C PRO A 83 -8.09 3.09 23.28
N ALA A 84 -7.22 3.66 22.43
CA ALA A 84 -7.59 4.18 21.11
C ALA A 84 -7.72 3.08 20.04
N ILE A 85 -7.39 1.82 20.36
CA ILE A 85 -7.53 0.70 19.42
C ILE A 85 -8.97 0.20 19.46
N ASP A 86 -9.67 0.29 18.33
CA ASP A 86 -10.98 -0.34 18.16
C ASP A 86 -10.81 -1.85 17.98
N THR A 87 -11.64 -2.66 18.64
CA THR A 87 -11.54 -4.13 18.57
C THR A 87 -12.83 -4.79 18.13
N VAL A 88 -12.71 -5.75 17.21
CA VAL A 88 -13.81 -6.59 16.73
C VAL A 88 -13.55 -8.02 17.20
N PRO A 89 -14.36 -8.59 18.10
CA PRO A 89 -14.21 -9.98 18.52
C PRO A 89 -14.61 -10.94 17.39
N VAL A 90 -13.68 -11.78 16.97
CA VAL A 90 -13.88 -12.77 15.91
C VAL A 90 -13.98 -14.15 16.53
N SER A 91 -15.20 -14.70 16.57
CA SER A 91 -15.45 -16.07 17.01
C SER A 91 -15.79 -17.02 15.86
N SER A 92 -16.04 -16.48 14.66
CA SER A 92 -16.43 -17.26 13.48
C SER A 92 -15.94 -16.63 12.19
N PHE A 93 -15.81 -17.45 11.14
CA PHE A 93 -15.50 -16.95 9.80
C PHE A 93 -16.55 -15.98 9.25
N LYS A 94 -17.80 -16.07 9.71
CA LYS A 94 -18.86 -15.12 9.34
C LYS A 94 -18.52 -13.69 9.81
N HIS A 95 -17.87 -13.54 10.97
CA HIS A 95 -17.43 -12.23 11.44
C HIS A 95 -16.35 -11.65 10.52
N ILE A 96 -15.44 -12.49 10.00
CA ILE A 96 -14.42 -12.05 9.04
C ILE A 96 -15.06 -11.58 7.73
N SER A 97 -16.02 -12.33 7.17
CA SER A 97 -16.71 -11.92 5.95
C SER A 97 -17.51 -10.63 6.13
N ALA A 98 -18.15 -10.46 7.29
CA ALA A 98 -18.84 -9.21 7.63
C ALA A 98 -17.86 -8.04 7.76
N LEU A 99 -16.70 -8.26 8.41
CA LEU A 99 -15.64 -7.28 8.56
C LEU A 99 -15.05 -6.86 7.20
N GLU A 100 -14.81 -7.80 6.31
CA GLU A 100 -14.37 -7.53 4.93
C GLU A 100 -15.38 -6.64 4.19
N SER A 101 -16.68 -6.99 4.29
CA SER A 101 -17.76 -6.22 3.66
C SER A 101 -17.82 -4.79 4.22
N TYR A 102 -17.66 -4.63 5.53
CA TYR A 102 -17.55 -3.33 6.19
C TYR A 102 -16.35 -2.52 5.67
N LEU A 103 -15.15 -3.11 5.65
CA LEU A 103 -13.94 -2.42 5.19
C LEU A 103 -14.03 -1.98 3.73
N ALA A 104 -14.67 -2.78 2.88
CA ALA A 104 -14.91 -2.41 1.48
C ALA A 104 -15.83 -1.17 1.34
N VAL A 105 -16.88 -1.09 2.16
CA VAL A 105 -17.79 0.07 2.18
C VAL A 105 -17.09 1.29 2.81
N HIS A 106 -16.39 1.10 3.92
CA HIS A 106 -15.64 2.15 4.62
C HIS A 106 -14.61 2.81 3.70
N HIS A 107 -13.79 2.02 3.01
CA HIS A 107 -12.83 2.53 2.04
C HIS A 107 -13.49 3.30 0.90
N ARG A 108 -14.61 2.79 0.38
CA ARG A 108 -15.34 3.47 -0.70
C ARG A 108 -15.91 4.82 -0.26
N LEU A 109 -16.43 4.92 0.97
CA LEU A 109 -16.92 6.19 1.52
C LEU A 109 -15.78 7.17 1.77
N TRP A 110 -14.63 6.66 2.24
CA TRP A 110 -13.41 7.45 2.41
C TRP A 110 -12.89 8.02 1.09
N GLU A 111 -12.86 7.23 0.01
CA GLU A 111 -12.48 7.68 -1.33
C GLU A 111 -13.39 8.78 -1.90
N VAL A 112 -14.67 8.76 -1.52
CA VAL A 112 -15.68 9.74 -1.97
C VAL A 112 -15.72 10.97 -1.05
N GLU A 113 -14.91 10.98 0.04
CA GLU A 113 -14.89 12.02 1.08
C GLU A 113 -16.27 12.24 1.76
N ASP A 114 -17.15 11.24 1.73
CA ASP A 114 -18.49 11.26 2.34
C ASP A 114 -18.39 10.90 3.84
N MET A 115 -17.83 11.83 4.61
CA MET A 115 -17.51 11.63 6.03
C MET A 115 -18.75 11.50 6.92
N ASP A 116 -19.90 12.05 6.50
CA ASP A 116 -21.13 11.98 7.28
C ASP A 116 -21.68 10.55 7.28
N ARG A 117 -21.74 9.91 6.11
CA ARG A 117 -22.15 8.49 6.02
C ARG A 117 -21.16 7.53 6.66
N LEU A 118 -19.87 7.85 6.60
CA LEU A 118 -18.84 7.04 7.25
C LEU A 118 -19.03 7.05 8.78
N ARG A 119 -19.34 8.21 9.35
CA ARG A 119 -19.68 8.34 10.78
C ARG A 119 -20.97 7.61 11.14
N GLU A 120 -22.01 7.69 10.31
CA GLU A 120 -23.26 6.95 10.51
C GLU A 120 -23.00 5.43 10.55
N LEU A 121 -22.23 4.91 9.61
CA LEU A 121 -21.86 3.49 9.54
C LEU A 121 -21.05 3.04 10.76
N GLU A 122 -20.07 3.85 11.18
CA GLU A 122 -19.28 3.56 12.38
C GLU A 122 -20.13 3.62 13.65
N ALA A 123 -21.04 4.60 13.74
CA ALA A 123 -21.93 4.77 14.89
C ALA A 123 -22.90 3.57 15.03
N GLU A 124 -23.47 3.10 13.92
CA GLU A 124 -24.34 1.91 13.89
C GLU A 124 -23.62 0.67 14.45
N LEU A 125 -22.37 0.46 14.03
CA LEU A 125 -21.58 -0.72 14.43
C LEU A 125 -20.98 -0.60 15.83
N LYS A 126 -20.65 0.61 16.30
CA LYS A 126 -20.18 0.88 17.67
C LYS A 126 -21.33 0.95 18.68
N GLY A 127 -22.58 0.96 18.22
CA GLY A 127 -23.78 1.02 19.06
C GLY A 127 -23.99 2.36 19.75
N GLY A 128 -23.47 3.45 19.18
CA GLY A 128 -23.53 4.80 19.76
C GLY A 128 -24.48 5.74 19.00
N ASP A 129 -25.35 6.43 19.72
CA ASP A 129 -26.22 7.50 19.21
C ASP A 129 -25.42 8.64 18.57
N ILE A 130 -25.84 9.06 17.37
CA ILE A 130 -25.39 10.27 16.70
C ILE A 130 -25.83 11.48 17.56
N LYS A 131 -24.87 12.26 18.09
CA LYS A 131 -25.13 13.56 18.71
C LYS A 131 -24.43 14.67 17.96
#